data_AF-A0A8H5TIL6-F1
#
_entry.id   AF-A0A8H5TIL6-F1
#
_cell.length_a   1.000
_cell.length_b   1.000
_cell.length_c   1.000
_cell.angle_alpha   90.00
_cell.angle_beta   90.00
_cell.angle_gamma   90.00
#
_symmetry.space_group_name_H-M   'P 1'
#
loop_
_entity.id
_entity.type
_entity.pdbx_description
1 polymer ?
#
loop_
_entity_poly.entity_id
_entity_poly.type
_entity_poly.pdbx_seq_one_letter_code
_entity_poly.pdbx_strand_id
1 'polypeptide(L)'
;MGCLPTVYAAEHQPPFMAASSTDIAAHGVCAPAQARVTSQPVASTSTSSPDTSTFLTRSQGKSMSAFETDTVAPTTAELGIEMKDDEAQLYFNAFFSGCDRYVPVFDQRFDTIEAIRNNNPLLFITVCSVGCRVLNGTSSRWRALALQTQRMLNAAIVNPSMGSLETVQAILVQACYAGERALLIAIATRMALDLGFPEAYDTLIAESVLGEMQIDNGDQANYNDNTTRMRKTRVWLHLLIMSYILHVDAGGMPTFKFRGASRRCRVLLQSPLATGMDHYLFAQVELNVLRAKIYASLPQGSNLTDEEILDLVKDAKLDIDVWFQDWIRISQPHHESMPWFVPNLSVQRCWADNMALCRAVRAAGVENVNVMSPIQKGILSMTKASLQQHLDIIIQEPKIYLKSIRYAMDFVWAKNTFCCLLLLKLSALLPEEERLQTQGLSNELVMKASILLQELELVAAAGHKDDTRSNTSSLYLQLLKTSIQKYKRWLGQDEGGPRGGESAFPLTQERNCENELQSFVPDQFVFEWDFPGLTLFSSPINEAGWINELLAGAQEFGESGSSINWALIDFSM
;
A
#
# COMPACT_ATOMS: atom_id res chain seq x y z
N MET A 1 -28.91 -1.45 -50.21
CA MET A 1 -28.35 -2.46 -51.12
C MET A 1 -26.95 -2.78 -50.61
N GLY A 2 -26.65 -3.86 -49.89
CA GLY A 2 -27.26 -5.18 -49.86
C GLY A 2 -26.37 -6.15 -50.64
N CYS A 3 -25.33 -6.70 -49.99
CA CYS A 3 -24.86 -8.08 -50.20
C CYS A 3 -23.92 -8.51 -49.06
N LEU A 4 -24.25 -9.70 -48.54
CA LEU A 4 -23.70 -10.42 -47.38
C LEU A 4 -22.42 -11.21 -47.74
N PRO A 5 -21.70 -11.75 -46.74
CA PRO A 5 -20.37 -12.33 -46.88
C PRO A 5 -20.37 -13.84 -47.20
N THR A 6 -19.28 -14.30 -47.82
CA THR A 6 -19.03 -15.69 -48.19
C THR A 6 -18.55 -16.51 -46.99
N VAL A 7 -19.28 -17.59 -46.73
CA VAL A 7 -18.97 -18.68 -45.79
C VAL A 7 -17.89 -19.59 -46.39
N TYR A 8 -16.90 -20.01 -45.61
CA TYR A 8 -16.13 -21.23 -45.87
C TYR A 8 -16.27 -22.21 -44.70
N ALA A 9 -16.69 -23.41 -45.05
CA ALA A 9 -16.96 -24.53 -44.16
C ALA A 9 -15.68 -25.27 -43.75
N ALA A 10 -15.80 -25.94 -42.61
CA ALA A 10 -14.82 -26.83 -41.99
C ALA A 10 -14.64 -28.14 -42.77
N GLU A 11 -13.43 -28.72 -42.74
CA GLU A 11 -13.25 -30.17 -42.62
C GLU A 11 -11.80 -30.59 -42.31
N HIS A 12 -11.71 -31.61 -41.44
CA HIS A 12 -10.64 -32.61 -41.24
C HIS A 12 -9.36 -32.29 -40.44
N GLN A 13 -9.41 -32.67 -39.16
CA GLN A 13 -8.27 -32.88 -38.26
C GLN A 13 -8.16 -34.40 -37.95
N PRO A 14 -7.01 -35.08 -38.21
CA PRO A 14 -6.79 -36.47 -37.78
C PRO A 14 -6.03 -36.54 -36.43
N PRO A 15 -5.98 -37.72 -35.78
CA PRO A 15 -6.11 -37.82 -34.33
C PRO A 15 -4.79 -37.93 -33.53
N PHE A 16 -4.95 -37.71 -32.23
CA PHE A 16 -4.04 -38.03 -31.12
C PHE A 16 -3.26 -39.34 -31.32
N MET A 17 -1.94 -39.28 -31.12
CA MET A 17 -1.12 -40.44 -30.78
C MET A 17 -0.65 -40.34 -29.33
N ALA A 18 -1.07 -41.34 -28.55
CA ALA A 18 -0.54 -41.68 -27.24
C ALA A 18 0.86 -42.30 -27.40
N ALA A 19 1.81 -41.87 -26.57
CA ALA A 19 3.09 -42.56 -26.40
C ALA A 19 3.16 -43.15 -24.99
N SER A 20 3.48 -44.44 -24.98
CA SER A 20 3.41 -45.41 -23.91
C SER A 20 4.54 -45.32 -22.89
N SER A 21 4.18 -45.72 -21.68
CA SER A 21 5.00 -46.09 -20.53
C SER A 21 6.20 -46.96 -20.87
N THR A 22 7.33 -46.68 -20.20
CA THR A 22 8.38 -47.67 -19.91
C THR A 22 8.88 -47.49 -18.48
N ASP A 23 8.77 -48.56 -17.70
CA ASP A 23 9.21 -48.74 -16.32
C ASP A 23 10.73 -48.66 -16.16
N ILE A 24 11.25 -48.00 -15.11
CA ILE A 24 12.44 -48.44 -14.36
C ILE A 24 12.35 -48.05 -12.87
N ALA A 25 12.32 -49.10 -12.04
CA ALA A 25 12.87 -49.33 -10.68
C ALA A 25 12.69 -48.33 -9.51
N ALA A 26 12.00 -48.83 -8.49
CA ALA A 26 11.97 -48.33 -7.12
C ALA A 26 13.24 -48.68 -6.33
N HIS A 27 13.84 -47.69 -5.66
CA HIS A 27 14.71 -47.91 -4.50
C HIS A 27 14.72 -46.66 -3.58
N GLY A 28 14.49 -46.90 -2.28
CA GLY A 28 15.14 -46.14 -1.21
C GLY A 28 14.39 -44.95 -0.61
N VAL A 29 13.40 -45.24 0.24
CA VAL A 29 12.90 -44.29 1.27
C VAL A 29 14.00 -44.08 2.31
N CYS A 30 14.46 -42.84 2.48
CA CYS A 30 15.35 -42.45 3.57
C CYS A 30 14.57 -41.53 4.53
N ALA A 31 14.21 -42.09 5.70
CA ALA A 31 13.60 -41.35 6.80
C ALA A 31 14.70 -40.78 7.72
N PRO A 32 14.56 -39.54 8.25
CA PRO A 32 15.38 -39.10 9.37
C PRO A 32 14.62 -39.21 10.70
N ALA A 33 15.16 -40.10 11.54
CA ALA A 33 15.33 -40.05 12.99
C ALA A 33 14.31 -39.30 13.87
N GLN A 34 13.57 -40.08 14.67
CA GLN A 34 12.93 -39.64 15.90
C GLN A 34 13.98 -39.40 17.00
N ALA A 35 14.11 -38.16 17.46
CA ALA A 35 14.82 -37.85 18.70
C ALA A 35 13.86 -37.95 19.89
N ARG A 36 14.04 -39.01 20.69
CA ARG A 36 13.49 -39.13 22.05
C ARG A 36 14.18 -38.10 22.95
N VAL A 37 13.41 -37.22 23.58
CA VAL A 37 13.86 -36.49 24.78
C VAL A 37 12.86 -36.74 25.91
N THR A 38 13.44 -37.20 27.01
CA THR A 38 12.88 -37.64 28.29
C THR A 38 12.15 -36.53 29.04
N SER A 39 10.97 -36.87 29.55
CA SER A 39 10.21 -36.10 30.54
C SER A 39 10.63 -36.49 31.96
N GLN A 40 11.05 -35.51 32.77
CA GLN A 40 11.00 -35.61 34.23
C GLN A 40 10.59 -34.27 34.88
N PRO A 41 9.87 -34.30 36.02
CA PRO A 41 9.20 -33.16 36.63
C PRO A 41 9.94 -32.60 37.85
N VAL A 42 9.97 -31.28 38.06
CA VAL A 42 10.41 -30.62 39.30
C VAL A 42 9.65 -29.29 39.40
N ALA A 43 8.56 -29.20 40.15
CA ALA A 43 8.42 -28.92 41.58
C ALA A 43 7.91 -27.48 41.81
N SER A 44 6.71 -27.40 42.35
CA SER A 44 6.00 -26.19 42.76
C SER A 44 6.65 -25.61 44.01
N THR A 45 6.99 -24.33 43.99
CA THR A 45 7.30 -23.55 45.20
C THR A 45 6.36 -22.35 45.29
N SER A 46 5.38 -22.48 46.17
CA SER A 46 4.58 -21.41 46.73
C SER A 46 5.44 -20.53 47.65
N THR A 47 5.42 -19.22 47.45
CA THR A 47 5.82 -18.25 48.47
C THR A 47 4.85 -17.08 48.50
N SER A 48 4.26 -16.92 49.68
CA SER A 48 3.27 -15.94 50.14
C SER A 48 3.76 -14.49 50.12
N SER A 49 2.87 -13.57 49.74
CA SER A 49 3.00 -12.13 49.99
C SER A 49 2.53 -11.76 51.40
N PRO A 50 3.12 -10.76 52.08
CA PRO A 50 2.74 -10.40 53.44
C PRO A 50 1.54 -9.45 53.47
N ASP A 51 0.63 -9.71 54.39
CA ASP A 51 -0.46 -8.85 54.82
C ASP A 51 0.07 -7.53 55.40
N THR A 52 -0.55 -6.41 55.01
CA THR A 52 -0.54 -5.20 55.83
C THR A 52 -1.98 -4.74 56.02
N SER A 53 -2.51 -5.05 57.20
CA SER A 53 -3.77 -4.54 57.71
C SER A 53 -3.62 -3.08 58.12
N THR A 54 -4.38 -2.19 57.49
CA THR A 54 -4.72 -0.88 58.06
C THR A 54 -6.24 -0.69 58.04
N PHE A 55 -6.77 -0.60 59.25
CA PHE A 55 -8.16 -0.28 59.56
C PHE A 55 -8.51 1.12 59.06
N LEU A 56 -9.52 1.25 58.20
CA LEU A 56 -10.38 2.44 58.15
C LEU A 56 -11.84 2.06 57.87
N THR A 57 -12.70 2.75 58.60
CA THR A 57 -14.12 2.51 58.86
C THR A 57 -15.04 2.63 57.64
N ARG A 58 -16.01 1.72 57.58
CA ARG A 58 -17.16 1.64 56.66
C ARG A 58 -18.04 2.89 56.72
N SER A 59 -18.21 3.62 55.61
CA SER A 59 -19.44 4.37 55.33
C SER A 59 -20.12 3.77 54.10
N GLN A 60 -21.37 3.33 54.27
CA GLN A 60 -22.20 2.83 53.18
C GLN A 60 -22.54 3.95 52.20
N GLY A 61 -21.94 3.90 51.01
CA GLY A 61 -22.46 4.51 49.79
C GLY A 61 -22.32 3.47 48.69
N LYS A 62 -23.40 3.12 48.00
CA LYS A 62 -23.36 2.20 46.85
C LYS A 62 -22.48 2.82 45.76
N SER A 63 -21.21 2.40 45.70
CA SER A 63 -20.32 2.66 44.58
C SER A 63 -20.59 1.56 43.55
N MET A 64 -21.16 1.95 42.41
CA MET A 64 -21.20 1.14 41.21
C MET A 64 -19.77 0.69 40.88
N SER A 65 -19.58 -0.62 40.72
CA SER A 65 -18.32 -1.20 40.29
C SER A 65 -17.99 -0.72 38.88
N ALA A 66 -16.76 -0.23 38.66
CA ALA A 66 -16.28 0.26 37.37
C ALA A 66 -16.04 -0.85 36.32
N PHE A 67 -16.75 -1.98 36.44
CA PHE A 67 -16.58 -3.18 35.60
C PHE A 67 -17.88 -3.72 35.00
N GLU A 68 -19.00 -2.98 35.10
CA GLU A 68 -20.16 -3.25 34.25
C GLU A 68 -20.05 -2.40 32.97
N THR A 69 -19.40 -2.96 31.95
CA THR A 69 -19.56 -2.49 30.56
C THR A 69 -20.91 -2.97 30.06
N ASP A 70 -21.84 -2.03 29.84
CA ASP A 70 -23.10 -2.30 29.15
C ASP A 70 -22.83 -3.01 27.81
N THR A 71 -23.43 -4.18 27.65
CA THR A 71 -23.23 -5.13 26.55
C THR A 71 -23.96 -4.76 25.25
N VAL A 72 -24.30 -3.48 25.05
CA VAL A 72 -25.04 -3.02 23.87
C VAL A 72 -24.15 -2.11 23.04
N ALA A 73 -23.86 -2.54 21.81
CA ALA A 73 -23.20 -1.70 20.82
C ALA A 73 -24.05 -0.43 20.62
N PRO A 74 -23.51 0.77 20.84
CA PRO A 74 -24.31 1.97 20.79
C PRO A 74 -24.83 2.20 19.37
N THR A 75 -26.13 2.42 19.25
CA THR A 75 -26.76 2.81 17.99
C THR A 75 -26.25 4.19 17.56
N THR A 76 -26.34 4.49 16.26
CA THR A 76 -25.99 5.82 15.72
C THR A 76 -26.75 6.96 16.42
N ALA A 77 -27.97 6.69 16.88
CA ALA A 77 -28.80 7.61 17.64
C ALA A 77 -28.28 7.85 19.07
N GLU A 78 -27.80 6.80 19.76
CA GLU A 78 -27.25 6.88 21.12
C GLU A 78 -25.91 7.63 21.18
N LEU A 79 -25.20 7.74 20.05
CA LEU A 79 -23.93 8.47 19.92
C LEU A 79 -24.10 9.96 19.58
N GLY A 80 -25.34 10.44 19.42
CA GLY A 80 -25.66 11.87 19.35
C GLY A 80 -25.24 12.58 18.06
N ILE A 81 -25.08 11.87 16.94
CA ILE A 81 -24.87 12.50 15.63
C ILE A 81 -25.97 12.04 14.68
N GLU A 82 -27.02 12.85 14.58
CA GLU A 82 -27.98 12.75 13.49
C GLU A 82 -27.27 13.15 12.18
N MET A 83 -27.22 12.22 11.23
CA MET A 83 -26.83 12.50 9.85
C MET A 83 -28.12 12.56 9.03
N LYS A 84 -28.36 13.70 8.38
CA LYS A 84 -29.54 13.85 7.51
C LYS A 84 -29.40 12.93 6.30
N ASP A 85 -30.52 12.45 5.77
CA ASP A 85 -30.51 11.52 4.63
C ASP A 85 -29.77 12.08 3.40
N ASP A 86 -29.98 13.36 3.08
CA ASP A 86 -29.30 14.04 1.97
C ASP A 86 -27.77 14.08 2.17
N GLU A 87 -27.34 14.29 3.41
CA GLU A 87 -25.92 14.35 3.77
C GLU A 87 -25.28 12.96 3.70
N ALA A 88 -25.98 11.95 4.21
CA ALA A 88 -25.56 10.56 4.10
C ALA A 88 -25.41 10.13 2.65
N GLN A 89 -26.38 10.44 1.80
CA GLN A 89 -26.34 10.12 0.37
C GLN A 89 -25.16 10.82 -0.32
N LEU A 90 -24.94 12.11 -0.01
CA LEU A 90 -23.83 12.88 -0.55
C LEU A 90 -22.47 12.24 -0.22
N TYR A 91 -22.24 11.91 1.06
CA TYR A 91 -20.97 11.34 1.50
C TYR A 91 -20.77 9.91 1.02
N PHE A 92 -21.81 9.08 1.07
CA PHE A 92 -21.77 7.73 0.54
C PHE A 92 -21.43 7.73 -0.96
N ASN A 93 -22.09 8.57 -1.75
CA ASN A 93 -21.80 8.71 -3.17
C ASN A 93 -20.38 9.21 -3.42
N ALA A 94 -19.87 10.13 -2.59
CA ALA A 94 -18.49 10.60 -2.70
C ALA A 94 -17.46 9.48 -2.49
N PHE A 95 -17.72 8.57 -1.53
CA PHE A 95 -16.88 7.40 -1.33
C PHE A 95 -16.88 6.49 -2.57
N PHE A 96 -18.05 6.08 -3.06
CA PHE A 96 -18.19 5.20 -4.22
C PHE A 96 -17.91 5.88 -5.58
N SER A 97 -17.58 7.17 -5.58
CA SER A 97 -17.09 7.86 -6.78
C SER A 97 -15.60 7.60 -7.05
N GLY A 98 -14.88 6.93 -6.14
CA GLY A 98 -13.50 6.50 -6.38
C GLY A 98 -12.72 5.93 -5.20
N CYS A 99 -13.16 6.07 -3.95
CA CYS A 99 -12.48 5.47 -2.78
C CYS A 99 -12.56 3.94 -2.81
N ASP A 100 -13.69 3.41 -3.27
CA ASP A 100 -13.93 2.00 -3.54
C ASP A 100 -12.92 1.40 -4.52
N ARG A 101 -12.29 2.22 -5.38
CA ARG A 101 -11.18 1.76 -6.23
C ARG A 101 -9.92 1.46 -5.45
N TYR A 102 -9.68 2.19 -4.36
CA TYR A 102 -8.53 1.99 -3.49
C TYR A 102 -8.82 0.93 -2.43
N VAL A 103 -10.10 0.70 -2.09
CA VAL A 103 -10.56 -0.37 -1.19
C VAL A 103 -11.57 -1.28 -1.92
N PRO A 104 -11.12 -2.12 -2.88
CA PRO A 104 -11.97 -2.88 -3.79
C PRO A 104 -12.58 -4.13 -3.12
N VAL A 105 -13.33 -3.92 -2.04
CA VAL A 105 -13.93 -4.97 -1.21
C VAL A 105 -15.45 -4.97 -1.24
N PHE A 106 -16.04 -4.01 -1.94
CA PHE A 106 -17.48 -3.81 -2.03
C PHE A 106 -18.05 -4.37 -3.33
N ASP A 107 -19.31 -4.81 -3.26
CA ASP A 107 -20.11 -5.29 -4.37
C ASP A 107 -21.41 -4.50 -4.43
N GLN A 108 -21.56 -3.63 -5.43
CA GLN A 108 -22.71 -2.73 -5.54
C GLN A 108 -24.08 -3.44 -5.60
N ARG A 109 -24.11 -4.76 -5.88
CA ARG A 109 -25.33 -5.57 -5.82
C ARG A 109 -25.84 -5.79 -4.39
N PHE A 110 -24.94 -5.71 -3.40
CA PHE A 110 -25.23 -6.03 -1.99
C PHE A 110 -24.89 -4.88 -1.04
N ASP A 111 -23.87 -4.09 -1.36
CA ASP A 111 -23.34 -3.00 -0.56
C ASP A 111 -24.02 -1.66 -0.92
N THR A 112 -25.36 -1.64 -0.89
CA THR A 112 -26.15 -0.40 -1.08
C THR A 112 -26.14 0.47 0.18
N ILE A 113 -26.49 1.75 0.05
CA ILE A 113 -26.55 2.65 1.21
C ILE A 113 -27.55 2.16 2.25
N GLU A 114 -28.72 1.65 1.83
CA GLU A 114 -29.75 1.12 2.71
C GLU A 114 -29.27 -0.18 3.38
N ALA A 115 -28.67 -1.09 2.61
CA ALA A 115 -28.18 -2.36 3.13
C ALA A 115 -27.08 -2.14 4.18
N ILE A 116 -26.07 -1.30 3.87
CA ILE A 116 -24.98 -1.00 4.80
C ILE A 116 -25.52 -0.29 6.04
N ARG A 117 -26.39 0.72 5.88
CA ARG A 117 -26.96 1.48 7.01
C ARG A 117 -27.75 0.58 7.96
N ASN A 118 -28.54 -0.34 7.44
CA ASN A 118 -29.38 -1.23 8.23
C ASN A 118 -28.59 -2.38 8.88
N ASN A 119 -27.57 -2.91 8.19
CA ASN A 119 -26.86 -4.10 8.64
C ASN A 119 -25.69 -3.79 9.57
N ASN A 120 -24.95 -2.70 9.33
CA ASN A 120 -23.77 -2.36 10.13
C ASN A 120 -23.56 -0.83 10.22
N PRO A 121 -24.02 -0.20 11.32
CA PRO A 121 -23.88 1.23 11.53
C PRO A 121 -22.42 1.73 11.58
N LEU A 122 -21.48 0.88 12.02
CA LEU A 122 -20.04 1.20 12.03
C LEU A 122 -19.48 1.30 10.61
N LEU A 123 -19.81 0.36 9.72
CA LEU A 123 -19.40 0.43 8.32
C LEU A 123 -20.01 1.67 7.64
N PHE A 124 -21.29 1.92 7.88
CA PHE A 124 -22.00 3.08 7.34
C PHE A 124 -21.30 4.39 7.70
N ILE A 125 -21.07 4.64 9.00
CA ILE A 125 -20.42 5.88 9.42
C ILE A 125 -18.97 5.97 8.92
N THR A 126 -18.24 4.86 8.86
CA THR A 126 -16.86 4.86 8.35
C THR A 126 -16.82 5.30 6.88
N VAL A 127 -17.70 4.74 6.04
CA VAL A 127 -17.83 5.12 4.62
C VAL A 127 -18.21 6.60 4.48
N CYS A 128 -19.20 7.07 5.24
CA CYS A 128 -19.62 8.47 5.21
C CYS A 128 -18.54 9.43 5.76
N SER A 129 -17.77 9.03 6.77
CA SER A 129 -16.65 9.79 7.31
C SER A 129 -15.57 10.00 6.25
N VAL A 130 -15.17 8.94 5.54
CA VAL A 130 -14.21 9.03 4.44
C VAL A 130 -14.76 9.88 3.30
N GLY A 131 -16.02 9.66 2.90
CA GLY A 131 -16.69 10.47 1.87
C GLY A 131 -16.77 11.96 2.22
N CYS A 132 -17.06 12.29 3.48
CA CYS A 132 -17.02 13.65 3.99
C CYS A 132 -15.62 14.26 3.90
N ARG A 133 -14.56 13.50 4.23
CA ARG A 133 -13.17 13.96 4.12
C ARG A 133 -12.80 14.31 2.67
N VAL A 134 -13.22 13.48 1.72
CA VAL A 134 -12.93 13.67 0.29
C VAL A 134 -13.56 14.95 -0.24
N LEU A 135 -14.79 15.26 0.16
CA LEU A 135 -15.49 16.48 -0.30
C LEU A 135 -15.05 17.74 0.45
N ASN A 136 -14.91 17.62 1.78
CA ASN A 136 -14.84 18.77 2.69
C ASN A 136 -13.49 18.89 3.40
N GLY A 137 -12.49 18.09 3.02
CA GLY A 137 -11.19 18.08 3.70
C GLY A 137 -11.33 17.75 5.19
N THR A 138 -10.51 18.39 6.03
CA THR A 138 -10.59 18.20 7.49
C THR A 138 -11.60 19.14 8.17
N SER A 139 -12.76 19.35 7.56
CA SER A 139 -13.84 20.19 8.13
C SER A 139 -14.24 19.77 9.55
N SER A 140 -14.88 20.69 10.29
CA SER A 140 -15.47 20.38 11.61
C SER A 140 -16.44 19.20 11.54
N ARG A 141 -17.22 19.09 10.45
CA ARG A 141 -18.14 17.97 10.22
C ARG A 141 -17.40 16.65 10.06
N TRP A 142 -16.33 16.61 9.26
CA TRP A 142 -15.48 15.43 9.15
C TRP A 142 -14.90 15.04 10.51
N ARG A 143 -14.34 15.99 11.28
CA ARG A 143 -13.76 15.71 12.60
C ARG A 143 -14.78 15.07 13.57
N ALA A 144 -16.02 15.55 13.54
CA ALA A 144 -17.10 14.97 14.35
C ALA A 144 -17.40 13.51 13.92
N LEU A 145 -17.52 13.24 12.62
CA LEU A 145 -17.75 11.90 12.09
C LEU A 145 -16.56 10.96 12.35
N ALA A 146 -15.32 11.46 12.22
CA ALA A 146 -14.10 10.72 12.49
C ALA A 146 -14.01 10.31 13.97
N LEU A 147 -14.33 11.22 14.90
CA LEU A 147 -14.36 10.93 16.33
C LEU A 147 -15.41 9.85 16.66
N GLN A 148 -16.61 9.93 16.06
CA GLN A 148 -17.64 8.93 16.28
C GLN A 148 -17.25 7.58 15.69
N THR A 149 -16.69 7.59 14.47
CA THR A 149 -16.15 6.38 13.82
C THR A 149 -15.13 5.71 14.74
N GLN A 150 -14.18 6.48 15.30
CA GLN A 150 -13.17 5.97 16.21
C GLN A 150 -13.78 5.36 17.49
N ARG A 151 -14.81 5.98 18.08
CA ARG A 151 -15.50 5.43 19.26
C ARG A 151 -16.17 4.09 18.96
N MET A 152 -16.90 4.01 17.85
CA MET A 152 -17.58 2.77 17.43
C MET A 152 -16.59 1.67 17.07
N LEU A 153 -15.48 2.04 16.42
CA LEU A 153 -14.39 1.14 16.09
C LEU A 153 -13.77 0.55 17.35
N ASN A 154 -13.43 1.38 18.33
CA ASN A 154 -12.87 0.93 19.61
C ASN A 154 -13.82 -0.03 20.33
N ALA A 155 -15.13 0.24 20.33
CA ALA A 155 -16.12 -0.68 20.89
C ALA A 155 -16.13 -2.04 20.17
N ALA A 156 -16.08 -2.04 18.83
CA ALA A 156 -16.05 -3.26 18.03
C ALA A 156 -14.75 -4.08 18.20
N ILE A 157 -13.62 -3.40 18.46
CA ILE A 157 -12.32 -4.04 18.70
C ILE A 157 -12.30 -4.74 20.06
N VAL A 158 -12.87 -4.10 21.10
CA VAL A 158 -12.87 -4.65 22.47
C VAL A 158 -13.95 -5.72 22.65
N ASN A 159 -15.01 -5.71 21.82
CA ASN A 159 -16.11 -6.65 21.92
C ASN A 159 -16.17 -7.63 20.73
N PRO A 160 -15.69 -8.88 20.89
CA PRO A 160 -15.74 -9.91 19.84
C PRO A 160 -17.14 -10.20 19.29
N SER A 161 -18.21 -9.96 20.07
CA SER A 161 -19.59 -10.20 19.61
C SER A 161 -20.02 -9.25 18.50
N MET A 162 -19.28 -8.15 18.28
CA MET A 162 -19.51 -7.21 17.19
C MET A 162 -18.80 -7.62 15.89
N GLY A 163 -18.08 -8.76 15.88
CA GLY A 163 -17.39 -9.27 14.71
C GLY A 163 -18.37 -9.69 13.60
N SER A 164 -18.27 -9.05 12.44
CA SER A 164 -18.99 -9.42 11.22
C SER A 164 -18.14 -9.10 9.99
N LEU A 165 -18.60 -9.52 8.80
CA LEU A 165 -17.97 -9.13 7.53
C LEU A 165 -17.84 -7.61 7.41
N GLU A 166 -18.94 -6.91 7.68
CA GLU A 166 -19.05 -5.47 7.60
C GLU A 166 -18.20 -4.77 8.65
N THR A 167 -18.04 -5.34 9.85
CA THR A 167 -17.11 -4.83 10.87
C THR A 167 -15.67 -4.91 10.37
N VAL A 168 -15.24 -6.03 9.78
CA VAL A 168 -13.89 -6.14 9.19
C VAL A 168 -13.72 -5.17 8.02
N GLN A 169 -14.73 -5.00 7.16
CA GLN A 169 -14.73 -3.98 6.10
C GLN A 169 -14.54 -2.57 6.68
N ALA A 170 -15.22 -2.25 7.78
CA ALA A 170 -15.11 -0.92 8.41
C ALA A 170 -13.70 -0.67 8.95
N ILE A 171 -13.12 -1.64 9.68
CA ILE A 171 -11.74 -1.53 10.18
C ILE A 171 -10.76 -1.37 9.01
N LEU A 172 -10.94 -2.13 7.93
CA LEU A 172 -10.11 -2.05 6.73
C LEU A 172 -10.22 -0.69 6.03
N VAL A 173 -11.44 -0.18 5.80
CA VAL A 173 -11.64 1.16 5.23
C VAL A 173 -10.98 2.22 6.11
N GLN A 174 -11.17 2.14 7.43
CA GLN A 174 -10.53 3.07 8.36
C GLN A 174 -9.00 2.99 8.27
N ALA A 175 -8.43 1.79 8.19
CA ALA A 175 -6.98 1.58 8.06
C ALA A 175 -6.40 2.24 6.80
N CYS A 176 -7.16 2.26 5.69
CA CYS A 176 -6.75 2.89 4.45
C CYS A 176 -6.61 4.43 4.55
N TYR A 177 -7.29 5.08 5.50
CA TYR A 177 -7.34 6.54 5.61
C TYR A 177 -6.89 7.11 6.97
N ALA A 178 -6.46 6.25 7.91
CA ALA A 178 -5.98 6.64 9.24
C ALA A 178 -4.44 6.57 9.37
N GLY A 179 -3.92 7.21 10.42
CA GLY A 179 -2.49 7.18 10.76
C GLY A 179 -2.05 5.83 11.34
N GLU A 180 -2.86 5.20 12.20
CA GLU A 180 -2.56 3.91 12.84
C GLU A 180 -2.85 2.68 11.93
N ARG A 181 -2.58 2.83 10.62
CA ARG A 181 -2.92 1.86 9.57
C ARG A 181 -2.43 0.44 9.84
N ALA A 182 -1.18 0.26 10.26
CA ALA A 182 -0.60 -1.07 10.49
C ALA A 182 -1.30 -1.83 11.63
N LEU A 183 -1.63 -1.12 12.72
CA LEU A 183 -2.35 -1.68 13.85
C LEU A 183 -3.77 -2.10 13.43
N LEU A 184 -4.49 -1.22 12.73
CA LEU A 184 -5.85 -1.54 12.26
C LEU A 184 -5.87 -2.71 11.29
N ILE A 185 -4.88 -2.83 10.39
CA ILE A 185 -4.74 -4.00 9.51
C ILE A 185 -4.48 -5.28 10.32
N ALA A 186 -3.63 -5.24 11.36
CA ALA A 186 -3.37 -6.39 12.22
C ALA A 186 -4.64 -6.85 12.95
N ILE A 187 -5.41 -5.90 13.51
CA ILE A 187 -6.68 -6.17 14.19
C ILE A 187 -7.72 -6.74 13.22
N ALA A 188 -7.91 -6.11 12.06
CA ALA A 188 -8.83 -6.59 11.03
C ALA A 188 -8.45 -7.99 10.53
N THR A 189 -7.15 -8.25 10.37
CA THR A 189 -6.64 -9.58 9.99
C THR A 189 -6.98 -10.62 11.05
N ARG A 190 -6.76 -10.31 12.33
CA ARG A 190 -7.11 -11.24 13.42
C ARG A 190 -8.61 -11.53 13.43
N MET A 191 -9.44 -10.51 13.35
CA MET A 191 -10.90 -10.66 13.28
C MET A 191 -11.34 -11.47 12.05
N ALA A 192 -10.71 -11.26 10.88
CA ALA A 192 -10.99 -12.03 9.67
C ALA A 192 -10.62 -13.51 9.81
N LEU A 193 -9.53 -13.83 10.52
CA LEU A 193 -9.15 -15.20 10.85
C LEU A 193 -10.21 -15.85 11.76
N ASP A 194 -10.64 -15.15 12.80
CA ASP A 194 -11.66 -15.66 13.73
C ASP A 194 -13.02 -15.88 13.04
N LEU A 195 -13.33 -15.09 12.00
CA LEU A 195 -14.56 -15.21 11.20
C LEU A 195 -14.45 -16.15 9.97
N GLY A 196 -13.32 -16.85 9.82
CA GLY A 196 -13.11 -17.87 8.80
C GLY A 196 -13.00 -17.34 7.37
N PHE A 197 -12.39 -16.16 7.17
CA PHE A 197 -12.25 -15.57 5.83
C PHE A 197 -11.25 -16.32 4.93
N PRO A 198 -10.09 -16.80 5.43
CA PRO A 198 -9.20 -17.62 4.61
C PRO A 198 -9.88 -18.91 4.13
N GLU A 199 -10.66 -19.55 5.00
CA GLU A 199 -11.41 -20.77 4.69
C GLU A 199 -12.47 -20.49 3.61
N ALA A 200 -13.12 -19.32 3.66
CA ALA A 200 -14.02 -18.88 2.60
C ALA A 200 -13.30 -18.75 1.25
N TYR A 201 -12.07 -18.21 1.23
CA TYR A 201 -11.24 -18.15 0.03
C TYR A 201 -10.83 -19.54 -0.46
N ASP A 202 -10.29 -20.39 0.41
CA ASP A 202 -9.82 -21.73 0.05
C ASP A 202 -10.96 -22.59 -0.49
N THR A 203 -12.16 -22.49 0.11
CA THR A 203 -13.37 -23.19 -0.34
C THR A 203 -13.76 -22.74 -1.74
N LEU A 204 -13.82 -21.43 -2.00
CA LEU A 204 -14.17 -20.91 -3.33
C LEU A 204 -13.17 -21.33 -4.41
N ILE A 205 -11.88 -21.34 -4.09
CA ILE A 205 -10.85 -21.81 -5.02
C ILE A 205 -11.06 -23.30 -5.33
N ALA A 206 -11.32 -24.13 -4.32
CA ALA A 206 -11.56 -25.55 -4.51
C ALA A 206 -12.80 -25.82 -5.39
N GLU A 207 -13.93 -25.20 -5.07
CA GLU A 207 -15.20 -25.32 -5.82
C GLU A 207 -15.05 -24.83 -7.27
N SER A 208 -14.32 -23.74 -7.48
CA SER A 208 -14.07 -23.19 -8.83
C SER A 208 -13.20 -24.12 -9.69
N VAL A 209 -12.20 -24.77 -9.10
CA VAL A 209 -11.32 -25.72 -9.81
C VAL A 209 -12.05 -27.01 -10.18
N LEU A 210 -12.97 -27.47 -9.33
CA LEU A 210 -13.79 -28.66 -9.59
C LEU A 210 -14.92 -28.42 -10.60
N GLY A 211 -15.15 -27.18 -11.01
CA GLY A 211 -16.25 -26.82 -11.91
C GLY A 211 -17.63 -26.87 -11.26
N GLU A 212 -17.68 -26.96 -9.93
CA GLU A 212 -18.90 -27.08 -9.12
C GLU A 212 -19.60 -25.74 -8.89
N MET A 213 -18.95 -24.63 -9.27
CA MET A 213 -19.52 -23.27 -9.19
C MET A 213 -20.55 -22.99 -10.30
N GLN A 214 -21.05 -24.02 -11.00
CA GLN A 214 -22.20 -23.88 -11.89
C GLN A 214 -23.44 -23.62 -11.03
N ILE A 215 -24.09 -22.48 -11.26
CA ILE A 215 -25.36 -22.15 -10.63
C ILE A 215 -26.38 -23.15 -11.16
N ASP A 216 -26.61 -24.22 -10.42
CA ASP A 216 -27.79 -25.03 -10.62
C ASP A 216 -28.97 -24.24 -10.06
N ASN A 217 -29.96 -23.92 -10.91
CA ASN A 217 -31.03 -22.95 -10.66
C ASN A 217 -31.97 -23.29 -9.47
N GLY A 218 -31.68 -24.35 -8.70
CA GLY A 218 -32.51 -24.88 -7.64
C GLY A 218 -32.11 -24.52 -6.21
N ASP A 219 -30.90 -24.01 -5.93
CA ASP A 219 -30.39 -23.93 -4.55
C ASP A 219 -29.98 -22.50 -4.12
N GLN A 220 -30.99 -21.69 -3.79
CA GLN A 220 -30.83 -20.31 -3.31
C GLN A 220 -29.90 -20.20 -2.09
N ALA A 221 -29.86 -21.24 -1.24
CA ALA A 221 -28.97 -21.30 -0.08
C ALA A 221 -27.49 -21.32 -0.51
N ASN A 222 -27.15 -22.17 -1.48
CA ASN A 222 -25.80 -22.26 -2.02
C ASN A 222 -25.35 -20.96 -2.71
N TYR A 223 -26.27 -20.28 -3.42
CA TYR A 223 -25.97 -18.96 -4.01
C TYR A 223 -25.67 -17.89 -2.95
N ASN A 224 -26.46 -17.84 -1.87
CA ASN A 224 -26.24 -16.89 -0.77
C ASN A 224 -24.93 -17.17 -0.02
N ASP A 225 -24.59 -18.44 0.17
CA ASP A 225 -23.34 -18.86 0.82
C ASP A 225 -22.13 -18.48 -0.05
N ASN A 226 -22.18 -18.76 -1.35
CA ASN A 226 -21.13 -18.37 -2.30
C ASN A 226 -20.95 -16.86 -2.39
N THR A 227 -22.05 -16.11 -2.36
CA THR A 227 -22.03 -14.64 -2.30
C THR A 227 -21.29 -14.16 -1.06
N THR A 228 -21.62 -14.71 0.10
CA THR A 228 -20.96 -14.37 1.37
C THR A 228 -19.48 -14.74 1.34
N ARG A 229 -19.12 -15.92 0.82
CA ARG A 229 -17.73 -16.34 0.66
C ARG A 229 -16.95 -15.41 -0.27
N MET A 230 -17.57 -14.94 -1.37
CA MET A 230 -16.90 -14.04 -2.32
C MET A 230 -16.63 -12.68 -1.69
N ARG A 231 -17.59 -12.13 -0.92
CA ARG A 231 -17.38 -10.88 -0.17
C ARG A 231 -16.28 -11.04 0.89
N LYS A 232 -16.28 -12.13 1.68
CA LYS A 232 -15.20 -12.44 2.63
C LYS A 232 -13.83 -12.55 1.94
N THR A 233 -13.79 -13.21 0.78
CA THR A 233 -12.59 -13.37 -0.03
C THR A 233 -12.00 -12.04 -0.48
N ARG A 234 -12.83 -11.11 -0.97
CA ARG A 234 -12.36 -9.78 -1.38
C ARG A 234 -11.69 -9.05 -0.22
N VAL A 235 -12.33 -9.06 0.94
CA VAL A 235 -11.79 -8.43 2.16
C VAL A 235 -10.49 -9.08 2.59
N TRP A 236 -10.43 -10.41 2.61
CA TRP A 236 -9.22 -11.17 2.95
C TRP A 236 -8.04 -10.84 2.03
N LEU A 237 -8.27 -10.85 0.72
CA LEU A 237 -7.25 -10.55 -0.28
C LEU A 237 -6.79 -9.09 -0.20
N HIS A 238 -7.69 -8.15 0.15
CA HIS A 238 -7.28 -6.76 0.35
C HIS A 238 -6.51 -6.55 1.66
N LEU A 239 -6.85 -7.25 2.75
CA LEU A 239 -6.04 -7.28 3.98
C LEU A 239 -4.62 -7.79 3.70
N LEU A 240 -4.50 -8.84 2.89
CA LEU A 240 -3.20 -9.34 2.41
C LEU A 240 -2.41 -8.25 1.68
N ILE A 241 -3.03 -7.59 0.70
CA ILE A 241 -2.39 -6.49 -0.05
C ILE A 241 -1.90 -5.39 0.89
N MET A 242 -2.76 -4.95 1.82
CA MET A 242 -2.39 -3.88 2.76
C MET A 242 -1.24 -4.31 3.69
N SER A 243 -1.25 -5.55 4.18
CA SER A 243 -0.12 -6.11 4.94
C SER A 243 1.18 -6.08 4.13
N TYR A 244 1.14 -6.51 2.87
CA TYR A 244 2.33 -6.43 2.00
C TYR A 244 2.80 -5.00 1.76
N ILE A 245 1.90 -4.06 1.43
CA ILE A 245 2.26 -2.66 1.21
C ILE A 245 2.89 -2.07 2.47
N LEU A 246 2.25 -2.23 3.63
CA LEU A 246 2.71 -1.60 4.87
C LEU A 246 4.01 -2.18 5.41
N HIS A 247 4.35 -3.44 5.09
CA HIS A 247 5.59 -4.04 5.55
C HIS A 247 6.70 -3.97 4.49
N VAL A 248 6.44 -4.36 3.25
CA VAL A 248 7.47 -4.36 2.19
C VAL A 248 7.90 -2.93 1.88
N ASP A 249 6.96 -1.98 1.82
CA ASP A 249 7.28 -0.57 1.53
C ASP A 249 7.87 0.15 2.77
N ALA A 250 7.72 -0.42 3.97
CA ALA A 250 8.33 0.07 5.21
C ALA A 250 9.57 -0.74 5.63
N GLY A 251 10.10 -1.61 4.76
CA GLY A 251 11.34 -2.33 5.02
C GLY A 251 11.24 -3.51 5.99
N GLY A 252 10.03 -3.90 6.36
CA GLY A 252 9.73 -5.01 7.25
C GLY A 252 9.27 -6.28 6.53
N MET A 253 9.14 -7.35 7.32
CA MET A 253 8.52 -8.59 6.85
C MET A 253 6.99 -8.51 7.04
N PRO A 254 6.18 -8.99 6.07
CA PRO A 254 4.73 -9.04 6.22
C PRO A 254 4.31 -9.81 7.47
N THR A 255 3.33 -9.28 8.22
CA THR A 255 2.78 -9.92 9.42
C THR A 255 2.23 -11.33 9.12
N PHE A 256 1.77 -11.57 7.89
CA PHE A 256 1.36 -12.88 7.42
C PHE A 256 1.61 -13.03 5.92
N LYS A 257 1.78 -14.26 5.46
CA LYS A 257 2.16 -14.58 4.08
C LYS A 257 0.98 -15.20 3.33
N PHE A 258 0.85 -14.84 2.06
CA PHE A 258 -0.04 -15.54 1.12
C PHE A 258 0.36 -17.02 1.04
N ARG A 259 -0.60 -17.93 1.23
CA ARG A 259 -0.38 -19.38 1.16
C ARG A 259 -0.65 -19.87 -0.27
N GLY A 260 0.30 -20.62 -0.83
CA GLY A 260 0.18 -21.17 -2.19
C GLY A 260 0.48 -20.18 -3.30
N ALA A 261 0.08 -20.51 -4.52
CA ALA A 261 0.33 -19.69 -5.71
C ALA A 261 -0.68 -18.55 -5.82
N SER A 262 -0.21 -17.30 -5.80
CA SER A 262 -1.06 -16.09 -5.93
C SER A 262 -1.94 -16.11 -7.17
N ARG A 263 -1.44 -16.66 -8.29
CA ARG A 263 -2.19 -16.81 -9.55
C ARG A 263 -3.48 -17.64 -9.43
N ARG A 264 -3.67 -18.40 -8.34
CA ARG A 264 -4.90 -19.16 -8.11
C ARG A 264 -6.14 -18.26 -8.02
N CYS A 265 -6.03 -17.03 -7.53
CA CYS A 265 -7.18 -16.13 -7.48
C CYS A 265 -7.79 -15.83 -8.86
N ARG A 266 -7.01 -15.98 -9.96
CA ARG A 266 -7.52 -15.78 -11.34
C ARG A 266 -8.71 -16.69 -11.66
N VAL A 267 -8.81 -17.89 -11.08
CA VAL A 267 -9.93 -18.81 -11.35
C VAL A 267 -11.28 -18.20 -10.94
N LEU A 268 -11.28 -17.36 -9.90
CA LEU A 268 -12.49 -16.71 -9.40
C LEU A 268 -13.07 -15.68 -10.40
N LEU A 269 -12.29 -15.23 -11.38
CA LEU A 269 -12.78 -14.34 -12.45
C LEU A 269 -13.79 -15.02 -13.38
N GLN A 270 -13.85 -16.35 -13.37
CA GLN A 270 -14.87 -17.11 -14.11
C GLN A 270 -16.19 -17.21 -13.34
N SER A 271 -16.21 -16.80 -12.07
CA SER A 271 -17.41 -16.82 -11.25
C SER A 271 -18.44 -15.79 -11.73
N PRO A 272 -19.75 -16.12 -11.75
CA PRO A 272 -20.81 -15.13 -11.97
C PRO A 272 -20.89 -14.08 -10.85
N LEU A 273 -20.23 -14.32 -9.72
CA LEU A 273 -20.09 -13.37 -8.63
C LEU A 273 -18.93 -12.39 -8.84
N ALA A 274 -18.07 -12.61 -9.84
CA ALA A 274 -16.97 -11.70 -10.16
C ALA A 274 -17.48 -10.34 -10.68
N THR A 275 -16.69 -9.31 -10.43
CA THR A 275 -16.91 -7.91 -10.82
C THR A 275 -15.68 -7.38 -11.55
N GLY A 276 -15.82 -6.22 -12.21
CA GLY A 276 -14.65 -5.55 -12.82
C GLY A 276 -13.56 -5.25 -11.79
N MET A 277 -13.93 -4.85 -10.56
CA MET A 277 -12.99 -4.55 -9.48
C MET A 277 -12.20 -5.78 -9.01
N ASP A 278 -12.70 -7.00 -9.20
CA ASP A 278 -11.95 -8.22 -8.86
C ASP A 278 -10.70 -8.38 -9.75
N HIS A 279 -10.76 -7.94 -11.02
CA HIS A 279 -9.58 -7.91 -11.89
C HIS A 279 -8.50 -7.00 -11.30
N TYR A 280 -8.91 -5.84 -10.78
CA TYR A 280 -7.99 -4.89 -10.15
C TYR A 280 -7.42 -5.44 -8.84
N LEU A 281 -8.27 -5.98 -7.97
CA LEU A 281 -7.88 -6.58 -6.70
C LEU A 281 -6.88 -7.72 -6.92
N PHE A 282 -7.17 -8.66 -7.82
CA PHE A 282 -6.33 -9.83 -8.05
C PHE A 282 -5.00 -9.50 -8.71
N ALA A 283 -4.98 -8.50 -9.61
CA ALA A 283 -3.72 -7.97 -10.15
C ALA A 283 -2.81 -7.45 -9.02
N GLN A 284 -3.38 -6.75 -8.04
CA GLN A 284 -2.66 -6.24 -6.89
C GLN A 284 -2.19 -7.34 -5.93
N VAL A 285 -2.99 -8.40 -5.72
CA VAL A 285 -2.56 -9.57 -4.92
C VAL A 285 -1.30 -10.18 -5.53
N GLU A 286 -1.32 -10.47 -6.83
CA GLU A 286 -0.19 -11.08 -7.51
C GLU A 286 1.06 -10.21 -7.48
N LEU A 287 0.91 -8.90 -7.75
CA LEU A 287 2.04 -7.99 -7.76
C LEU A 287 2.67 -7.87 -6.38
N ASN A 288 1.88 -7.71 -5.32
CA ASN A 288 2.42 -7.52 -3.98
C ASN A 288 3.07 -8.81 -3.43
N VAL A 289 2.55 -9.99 -3.79
CA VAL A 289 3.24 -11.26 -3.52
C VAL A 289 4.56 -11.36 -4.28
N LEU A 290 4.59 -10.95 -5.55
CA LEU A 290 5.81 -10.92 -6.36
C LEU A 290 6.86 -9.96 -5.76
N ARG A 291 6.46 -8.73 -5.42
CA ARG A 291 7.32 -7.72 -4.78
C ARG A 291 7.92 -8.23 -3.48
N ALA A 292 7.14 -8.93 -2.66
CA ALA A 292 7.64 -9.51 -1.42
C ALA A 292 8.68 -10.62 -1.65
N LYS A 293 8.53 -11.43 -2.71
CA LYS A 293 9.53 -12.43 -3.09
C LYS A 293 10.83 -11.78 -3.55
N ILE A 294 10.75 -10.76 -4.40
CA ILE A 294 11.91 -9.97 -4.86
C ILE A 294 12.62 -9.31 -3.67
N TYR A 295 11.87 -8.73 -2.75
CA TYR A 295 12.43 -8.12 -1.54
C TYR A 295 13.20 -9.14 -0.69
N ALA A 296 12.65 -10.36 -0.56
CA ALA A 296 13.27 -11.44 0.22
C ALA A 296 14.49 -12.06 -0.47
N SER A 297 14.58 -12.04 -1.81
CA SER A 297 15.74 -12.57 -2.55
C SER A 297 16.96 -11.64 -2.52
N LEU A 298 16.79 -10.38 -2.12
CA LEU A 298 17.85 -9.37 -2.03
C LEU A 298 18.00 -8.89 -0.58
N PRO A 299 18.49 -9.71 0.38
CA PRO A 299 18.68 -9.25 1.76
C PRO A 299 19.78 -8.18 1.86
N GLN A 300 19.63 -7.24 2.80
CA GLN A 300 20.66 -6.22 3.05
C GLN A 300 21.94 -6.88 3.57
N GLY A 301 23.11 -6.43 3.11
CA GLY A 301 24.39 -7.01 3.53
C GLY A 301 24.60 -8.44 3.04
N SER A 302 23.93 -8.84 1.97
CA SER A 302 24.19 -10.12 1.31
C SER A 302 25.62 -10.15 0.76
N ASN A 303 26.35 -11.25 0.94
CA ASN A 303 27.66 -11.47 0.29
C ASN A 303 27.53 -11.79 -1.22
N LEU A 304 26.48 -11.27 -1.88
CA LEU A 304 26.24 -11.48 -3.30
C LEU A 304 27.21 -10.60 -4.10
N THR A 305 27.72 -11.12 -5.21
CA THR A 305 28.50 -10.32 -6.15
C THR A 305 27.59 -9.37 -6.93
N ASP A 306 28.17 -8.33 -7.52
CA ASP A 306 27.42 -7.40 -8.37
C ASP A 306 26.72 -8.11 -9.55
N GLU A 307 27.35 -9.16 -10.10
CA GLU A 307 26.79 -9.98 -11.17
C GLU A 307 25.57 -10.79 -10.68
N GLU A 308 25.65 -11.41 -9.50
CA GLU A 308 24.52 -12.14 -8.91
C GLU A 308 23.35 -11.20 -8.61
N ILE A 309 23.63 -10.01 -8.08
CA ILE A 309 22.63 -8.97 -7.85
C ILE A 309 21.98 -8.55 -9.17
N LEU A 310 22.78 -8.32 -10.21
CA LEU A 310 22.28 -7.94 -11.53
C LEU A 310 21.39 -9.01 -12.15
N ASP A 311 21.75 -10.29 -12.02
CA ASP A 311 20.94 -11.39 -12.55
C ASP A 311 19.61 -11.54 -11.80
N LEU A 312 19.62 -11.43 -10.46
CA LEU A 312 18.39 -11.38 -9.67
C LEU A 312 17.47 -10.21 -10.06
N VAL A 313 18.05 -9.05 -10.37
CA VAL A 313 17.30 -7.89 -10.86
C VAL A 313 16.69 -8.16 -12.24
N LYS A 314 17.44 -8.75 -13.17
CA LYS A 314 16.90 -9.08 -14.51
C LYS A 314 15.74 -10.06 -14.41
N ASP A 315 15.87 -11.09 -13.58
CA ASP A 315 14.81 -12.06 -13.33
C ASP A 315 13.57 -11.40 -12.72
N ALA A 316 13.77 -10.53 -11.72
CA ALA A 316 12.69 -9.76 -11.11
C ALA A 316 11.94 -8.89 -12.14
N LYS A 317 12.66 -8.21 -13.04
CA LYS A 317 12.06 -7.39 -14.10
C LYS A 317 11.29 -8.25 -15.11
N LEU A 318 11.82 -9.41 -15.48
CA LEU A 318 11.13 -10.34 -16.37
C LEU A 318 9.81 -10.82 -15.74
N ASP A 319 9.82 -11.20 -14.46
CA ASP A 319 8.61 -11.60 -13.75
C ASP A 319 7.57 -10.48 -13.65
N ILE A 320 8.01 -9.24 -13.39
CA ILE A 320 7.17 -8.04 -13.38
C ILE A 320 6.55 -7.79 -14.76
N ASP A 321 7.33 -7.94 -15.83
CA ASP A 321 6.87 -7.75 -17.20
C ASP A 321 5.85 -8.83 -17.60
N VAL A 322 6.08 -10.08 -17.23
CA VAL A 322 5.12 -11.18 -17.44
C VAL A 322 3.82 -10.89 -16.69
N TRP A 323 3.88 -10.46 -15.43
CA TRP A 323 2.71 -10.05 -14.67
C TRP A 323 1.95 -8.92 -15.39
N PHE A 324 2.65 -7.89 -15.84
CA PHE A 324 2.02 -6.76 -16.52
C PHE A 324 1.32 -7.16 -17.82
N GLN A 325 2.01 -7.92 -18.69
CA GLN A 325 1.44 -8.37 -19.97
C GLN A 325 0.24 -9.30 -19.80
N ASP A 326 0.30 -10.20 -18.82
CA ASP A 326 -0.83 -11.05 -18.46
C ASP A 326 -2.03 -10.22 -18.03
N TRP A 327 -1.85 -9.26 -17.11
CA TRP A 327 -2.95 -8.48 -16.58
C TRP A 327 -3.52 -7.47 -17.57
N ILE A 328 -2.72 -6.94 -18.49
CA ILE A 328 -3.23 -6.19 -19.65
C ILE A 328 -4.20 -7.04 -20.47
N ARG A 329 -3.83 -8.30 -20.77
CA ARG A 329 -4.70 -9.22 -21.53
C ARG A 329 -5.93 -9.64 -20.73
N ILE A 330 -5.76 -10.03 -19.47
CA ILE A 330 -6.85 -10.51 -18.61
C ILE A 330 -7.90 -9.41 -18.37
N SER A 331 -7.47 -8.16 -18.16
CA SER A 331 -8.38 -7.04 -17.90
C SER A 331 -8.97 -6.40 -19.15
N GLN A 332 -8.60 -6.86 -20.35
CA GLN A 332 -9.05 -6.28 -21.63
C GLN A 332 -10.57 -6.04 -21.72
N PRO A 333 -11.45 -6.96 -21.26
CA PRO A 333 -12.90 -6.74 -21.31
C PRO A 333 -13.37 -5.51 -20.53
N HIS A 334 -12.55 -4.99 -19.61
CA HIS A 334 -12.90 -3.87 -18.74
C HIS A 334 -12.20 -2.56 -19.08
N HIS A 335 -11.32 -2.51 -20.09
CA HIS A 335 -10.56 -1.30 -20.41
C HIS A 335 -11.46 -0.10 -20.77
N GLU A 336 -12.58 -0.35 -21.45
CA GLU A 336 -13.54 0.73 -21.80
C GLU A 336 -14.34 1.23 -20.59
N SER A 337 -14.78 0.33 -19.72
CA SER A 337 -15.57 0.68 -18.52
C SER A 337 -14.70 1.22 -17.38
N MET A 338 -13.41 0.87 -17.35
CA MET A 338 -12.43 1.31 -16.38
C MET A 338 -11.19 1.88 -17.09
N PRO A 339 -11.28 3.06 -17.73
CA PRO A 339 -10.19 3.65 -18.51
C PRO A 339 -8.92 3.95 -17.69
N TRP A 340 -9.05 4.01 -16.37
CA TRP A 340 -7.94 4.20 -15.43
C TRP A 340 -7.13 2.92 -15.16
N PHE A 341 -7.63 1.75 -15.53
CA PHE A 341 -7.02 0.47 -15.17
C PHE A 341 -5.63 0.30 -15.82
N VAL A 342 -5.53 0.52 -17.13
CA VAL A 342 -4.27 0.35 -17.87
C VAL A 342 -3.18 1.34 -17.40
N PRO A 343 -3.47 2.65 -17.25
CA PRO A 343 -2.53 3.56 -16.63
C PRO A 343 -2.11 3.12 -15.22
N ASN A 344 -3.04 2.63 -14.40
CA ASN A 344 -2.72 2.15 -13.06
C ASN A 344 -1.77 0.93 -13.09
N LEU A 345 -2.05 -0.10 -13.89
CA LEU A 345 -1.14 -1.25 -14.06
C LEU A 345 0.25 -0.80 -14.52
N SER A 346 0.32 0.16 -15.44
CA SER A 346 1.59 0.67 -15.97
C SER A 346 2.39 1.39 -14.87
N VAL A 347 1.72 2.21 -14.05
CA VAL A 347 2.34 2.87 -12.90
C VAL A 347 2.82 1.84 -11.86
N GLN A 348 2.02 0.81 -11.57
CA GLN A 348 2.37 -0.24 -10.63
C GLN A 348 3.56 -1.09 -11.12
N ARG A 349 3.68 -1.32 -12.43
CA ARG A 349 4.85 -1.96 -13.05
C ARG A 349 6.11 -1.13 -12.80
N CYS A 350 6.08 0.16 -13.12
CA CYS A 350 7.23 1.06 -12.87
C CYS A 350 7.57 1.15 -11.38
N TRP A 351 6.56 1.16 -10.50
CA TRP A 351 6.76 1.12 -9.05
C TRP A 351 7.48 -0.16 -8.60
N ALA A 352 7.04 -1.32 -9.08
CA ALA A 352 7.65 -2.60 -8.75
C ALA A 352 9.10 -2.71 -9.25
N ASP A 353 9.35 -2.26 -10.49
CA ASP A 353 10.69 -2.16 -11.08
C ASP A 353 11.62 -1.30 -10.22
N ASN A 354 11.20 -0.07 -9.92
CA ASN A 354 11.97 0.87 -9.14
C ASN A 354 12.30 0.31 -7.75
N MET A 355 11.33 -0.33 -7.09
CA MET A 355 11.56 -0.98 -5.78
C MET A 355 12.57 -2.11 -5.87
N ALA A 356 12.49 -2.97 -6.89
CA ALA A 356 13.45 -4.06 -7.10
C ALA A 356 14.88 -3.53 -7.33
N LEU A 357 15.01 -2.51 -8.18
CA LEU A 357 16.29 -1.89 -8.51
C LEU A 357 16.92 -1.18 -7.30
N CYS A 358 16.14 -0.35 -6.59
CA CYS A 358 16.63 0.33 -5.41
C CYS A 358 16.97 -0.66 -4.27
N ARG A 359 16.23 -1.77 -4.17
CA ARG A 359 16.55 -2.85 -3.24
C ARG A 359 17.88 -3.54 -3.59
N ALA A 360 18.16 -3.75 -4.87
CA ALA A 360 19.42 -4.31 -5.34
C ALA A 360 20.62 -3.42 -5.02
N VAL A 361 20.49 -2.11 -5.22
CA VAL A 361 21.52 -1.14 -4.81
C VAL A 361 21.76 -1.19 -3.30
N ARG A 362 20.70 -1.30 -2.49
CA ARG A 362 20.84 -1.46 -1.05
C ARG A 362 21.49 -2.80 -0.66
N ALA A 363 21.18 -3.89 -1.36
CA ALA A 363 21.80 -5.19 -1.13
C ALA A 363 23.30 -5.17 -1.41
N ALA A 364 23.75 -4.39 -2.41
CA ALA A 364 25.16 -4.16 -2.71
C ALA A 364 25.90 -3.35 -1.62
N GLY A 365 25.17 -2.60 -0.78
CA GLY A 365 25.73 -1.92 0.40
C GLY A 365 26.55 -0.66 0.10
N VAL A 366 26.58 -0.20 -1.15
CA VAL A 366 27.33 1.01 -1.55
C VAL A 366 26.35 2.15 -1.79
N GLU A 367 26.37 3.17 -0.92
CA GLU A 367 25.51 4.37 -1.07
C GLU A 367 26.18 5.53 -1.79
N ASN A 368 27.52 5.54 -1.84
CA ASN A 368 28.29 6.59 -2.51
C ASN A 368 28.45 6.29 -4.00
N VAL A 369 27.75 7.06 -4.84
CA VAL A 369 27.69 6.88 -6.30
C VAL A 369 29.07 6.99 -6.96
N ASN A 370 29.99 7.77 -6.38
CA ASN A 370 31.34 7.95 -6.94
C ASN A 370 32.17 6.67 -6.90
N VAL A 371 31.94 5.82 -5.90
CA VAL A 371 32.68 4.57 -5.69
C VAL A 371 31.91 3.33 -6.15
N MET A 372 30.68 3.51 -6.66
CA MET A 372 29.90 2.41 -7.22
C MET A 372 30.58 1.79 -8.45
N SER A 373 30.44 0.47 -8.57
CA SER A 373 30.89 -0.27 -9.74
C SER A 373 30.11 0.11 -11.01
N PRO A 374 30.61 -0.20 -12.21
CA PRO A 374 29.86 -0.01 -13.45
C PRO A 374 28.50 -0.73 -13.45
N ILE A 375 28.41 -1.90 -12.82
CA ILE A 375 27.15 -2.67 -12.71
C ILE A 375 26.16 -1.93 -11.82
N GLN A 376 26.60 -1.47 -10.64
CA GLN A 376 25.77 -0.71 -9.70
C GLN A 376 25.27 0.61 -10.33
N LYS A 377 26.14 1.33 -11.04
CA LYS A 377 25.74 2.51 -11.83
C LYS A 377 24.74 2.16 -12.94
N GLY A 378 24.92 1.01 -13.61
CA GLY A 378 23.96 0.49 -14.58
C GLY A 378 22.57 0.26 -13.97
N ILE A 379 22.50 -0.32 -12.77
CA ILE A 379 21.24 -0.51 -12.02
C ILE A 379 20.59 0.85 -11.70
N LEU A 380 21.37 1.87 -11.31
CA LEU A 380 20.83 3.22 -11.11
C LEU A 380 20.33 3.87 -12.40
N SER A 381 21.01 3.67 -13.53
CA SER A 381 20.52 4.13 -14.84
C SER A 381 19.21 3.47 -15.22
N MET A 382 19.06 2.16 -14.97
CA MET A 382 17.78 1.46 -15.14
C MET A 382 16.68 2.02 -14.23
N THR A 383 17.05 2.43 -13.00
CA THR A 383 16.14 3.06 -12.05
C THR A 383 15.66 4.42 -12.57
N LYS A 384 16.58 5.27 -13.02
CA LYS A 384 16.29 6.57 -13.65
C LYS A 384 15.33 6.41 -14.83
N ALA A 385 15.57 5.43 -15.71
CA ALA A 385 14.70 5.16 -16.85
C ALA A 385 13.29 4.72 -16.44
N SER A 386 13.16 3.83 -15.45
CA SER A 386 11.85 3.38 -14.93
C SER A 386 11.05 4.53 -14.30
N LEU A 387 11.73 5.41 -13.55
CA LEU A 387 11.13 6.59 -12.95
C LEU A 387 10.69 7.63 -13.99
N GLN A 388 11.47 7.82 -15.06
CA GLN A 388 11.10 8.68 -16.18
C GLN A 388 9.82 8.15 -16.85
N GLN A 389 9.75 6.84 -17.11
CA GLN A 389 8.56 6.20 -17.65
C GLN A 389 7.35 6.37 -16.73
N HIS A 390 7.52 6.21 -15.42
CA HIS A 390 6.46 6.46 -14.44
C HIS A 390 5.92 7.90 -14.56
N LEU A 391 6.81 8.89 -14.59
CA LEU A 391 6.42 10.29 -14.72
C LEU A 391 5.66 10.55 -16.03
N ASP A 392 6.15 10.00 -17.14
CA ASP A 392 5.52 10.15 -18.46
C ASP A 392 4.10 9.57 -18.47
N ILE A 393 3.90 8.37 -17.90
CA ILE A 393 2.57 7.74 -17.82
C ILE A 393 1.58 8.60 -17.03
N ILE A 394 1.97 9.10 -15.86
CA ILE A 394 1.03 9.83 -14.98
C ILE A 394 0.66 11.22 -15.52
N ILE A 395 1.53 11.84 -16.32
CA ILE A 395 1.26 13.16 -16.93
C ILE A 395 0.69 13.08 -18.34
N GLN A 396 0.70 11.91 -19.00
CA GLN A 396 0.18 11.76 -20.37
C GLN A 396 -1.32 12.06 -20.42
N GLU A 397 -2.09 11.48 -19.51
CA GLU A 397 -3.53 11.74 -19.34
C GLU A 397 -3.88 12.00 -17.87
N PRO A 398 -3.55 13.20 -17.34
CA PRO A 398 -3.73 13.53 -15.92
C PRO A 398 -5.16 13.35 -15.43
N LYS A 399 -6.14 13.55 -16.31
CA LYS A 399 -7.57 13.42 -16.00
C LYS A 399 -8.00 11.98 -15.70
N ILE A 400 -7.27 10.98 -16.19
CA ILE A 400 -7.58 9.57 -15.97
C ILE A 400 -6.95 9.08 -14.68
N TYR A 401 -5.64 9.31 -14.50
CA TYR A 401 -4.90 8.83 -13.33
C TYR A 401 -4.87 9.86 -12.20
N LEU A 402 -4.23 11.02 -12.40
CA LEU A 402 -3.98 12.01 -11.34
C LEU A 402 -5.28 12.57 -10.73
N LYS A 403 -6.33 12.81 -11.51
CA LYS A 403 -7.62 13.26 -10.97
C LYS A 403 -8.22 12.28 -9.94
N SER A 404 -7.97 10.98 -10.09
CA SER A 404 -8.46 9.96 -9.16
C SER A 404 -7.73 9.95 -7.82
N ILE A 405 -6.54 10.55 -7.75
CA ILE A 405 -5.71 10.58 -6.53
C ILE A 405 -6.40 11.33 -5.36
N ARG A 406 -7.40 12.18 -5.63
CA ARG A 406 -8.22 12.79 -4.56
C ARG A 406 -8.89 11.76 -3.64
N TYR A 407 -9.16 10.56 -4.15
CA TYR A 407 -9.78 9.47 -3.41
C TYR A 407 -8.75 8.50 -2.83
N ALA A 408 -7.48 8.67 -3.19
CA ALA A 408 -6.44 7.72 -2.87
C ALA A 408 -6.03 7.79 -1.41
N MET A 409 -5.47 6.68 -0.94
CA MET A 409 -4.78 6.60 0.34
C MET A 409 -3.51 7.45 0.33
N ASP A 410 -3.06 7.88 1.52
CA ASP A 410 -1.88 8.74 1.67
C ASP A 410 -0.61 8.15 1.01
N PHE A 411 -0.46 6.82 0.99
CA PHE A 411 0.69 6.17 0.36
C PHE A 411 0.75 6.39 -1.16
N VAL A 412 -0.39 6.57 -1.83
CA VAL A 412 -0.42 6.79 -3.28
C VAL A 412 0.16 8.16 -3.59
N TRP A 413 -0.16 9.17 -2.77
CA TRP A 413 0.48 10.48 -2.84
C TRP A 413 1.99 10.35 -2.59
N ALA A 414 2.38 9.62 -1.53
CA ALA A 414 3.78 9.39 -1.20
C ALA A 414 4.56 8.75 -2.36
N LYS A 415 4.00 7.72 -3.02
CA LYS A 415 4.63 7.04 -4.16
C LYS A 415 4.88 7.97 -5.34
N ASN A 416 3.88 8.75 -5.75
CA ASN A 416 4.03 9.69 -6.87
C ASN A 416 5.07 10.77 -6.55
N THR A 417 5.05 11.30 -5.32
CA THR A 417 6.04 12.26 -4.86
C THR A 417 7.44 11.65 -4.81
N PHE A 418 7.59 10.48 -4.20
CA PHE A 418 8.85 9.74 -4.12
C PHE A 418 9.48 9.52 -5.50
N CYS A 419 8.72 8.99 -6.45
CA CYS A 419 9.22 8.67 -7.78
C CYS A 419 9.81 9.93 -8.47
N CYS A 420 9.11 11.05 -8.38
CA CYS A 420 9.59 12.32 -8.94
C CYS A 420 10.85 12.83 -8.22
N LEU A 421 10.88 12.79 -6.88
CA LEU A 421 12.04 13.21 -6.10
C LEU A 421 13.29 12.38 -6.40
N LEU A 422 13.13 11.06 -6.45
CA LEU A 422 14.23 10.15 -6.76
C LEU A 422 14.71 10.36 -8.20
N LEU A 423 13.83 10.64 -9.15
CA LEU A 423 14.20 10.96 -10.53
C LEU A 423 15.04 12.24 -10.62
N LEU A 424 14.62 13.31 -9.93
CA LEU A 424 15.39 14.56 -9.85
C LEU A 424 16.78 14.30 -9.24
N LYS A 425 16.82 13.53 -8.15
CA LYS A 425 18.06 13.19 -7.46
C LYS A 425 19.01 12.35 -8.33
N LEU A 426 18.53 11.28 -8.95
CA LEU A 426 19.35 10.46 -9.85
C LEU A 426 19.80 11.22 -11.09
N SER A 427 19.00 12.16 -11.58
CA SER A 427 19.40 13.01 -12.71
C SER A 427 20.53 13.98 -12.34
N ALA A 428 20.61 14.42 -11.08
CA ALA A 428 21.74 15.20 -10.57
C ALA A 428 22.99 14.33 -10.31
N LEU A 429 22.80 13.11 -9.78
CA LEU A 429 23.91 12.20 -9.44
C LEU A 429 24.51 11.47 -10.66
N LEU A 430 23.74 11.30 -11.74
CA LEU A 430 24.13 10.62 -12.97
C LEU A 430 23.89 11.54 -14.18
N PRO A 431 24.70 12.60 -14.36
CA PRO A 431 24.63 13.45 -15.54
C PRO A 431 25.09 12.67 -16.79
N GLU A 432 24.45 12.93 -17.94
CA GLU A 432 24.88 12.35 -19.21
C GLU A 432 26.22 12.96 -19.66
N GLU A 433 26.99 12.21 -20.45
CA GLU A 433 28.35 12.61 -20.87
C GLU A 433 28.37 13.88 -21.74
N GLU A 434 27.30 14.16 -22.50
CA GLU A 434 27.19 15.32 -23.38
C GLU A 434 26.37 16.47 -22.75
N ARG A 435 27.05 17.55 -22.35
CA ARG A 435 26.45 18.71 -21.65
C ARG A 435 25.19 19.30 -22.30
N LEU A 436 25.18 19.48 -23.62
CA LEU A 436 24.03 20.06 -24.33
C LEU A 436 22.81 19.14 -24.30
N GLN A 437 23.02 17.82 -24.39
CA GLN A 437 21.96 16.83 -24.26
C GLN A 437 21.45 16.77 -22.81
N THR A 438 22.36 16.79 -21.82
CA THR A 438 22.04 16.85 -20.39
C THR A 438 21.18 18.06 -20.04
N GLN A 439 21.47 19.23 -20.60
CA GLN A 439 20.70 20.45 -20.37
C GLN A 439 19.30 20.36 -20.96
N GLY A 440 19.16 19.86 -22.19
CA GLY A 440 17.86 19.64 -22.83
C GLY A 440 16.96 18.67 -22.04
N LEU A 441 17.52 17.52 -21.65
CA LEU A 441 16.82 16.51 -20.85
C LEU A 441 16.45 17.03 -19.46
N SER A 442 17.33 17.80 -18.82
CA SER A 442 17.06 18.38 -17.50
C SER A 442 15.95 19.44 -17.54
N ASN A 443 15.91 20.26 -18.59
CA ASN A 443 14.84 21.22 -18.81
C ASN A 443 13.50 20.53 -19.07
N GLU A 444 13.49 19.45 -19.85
CA GLU A 444 12.31 18.63 -20.08
C GLU A 444 11.80 17.99 -18.77
N LEU A 445 12.70 17.41 -17.97
CA LEU A 445 12.36 16.82 -16.67
C LEU A 445 11.71 17.85 -15.74
N VAL A 446 12.29 19.05 -15.66
CA VAL A 446 11.75 20.17 -14.88
C VAL A 446 10.34 20.54 -15.33
N MET A 447 10.09 20.58 -16.64
CA MET A 447 8.77 20.87 -17.21
C MET A 447 7.76 19.79 -16.84
N LYS A 448 8.11 18.51 -17.03
CA LYS A 448 7.26 17.36 -16.68
C LYS A 448 6.95 17.31 -15.17
N ALA A 449 7.95 17.53 -14.32
CA ALA A 449 7.76 17.60 -12.87
C ALA A 449 6.87 18.78 -12.44
N SER A 450 6.94 19.91 -13.17
CA SER A 450 6.08 21.06 -12.93
C SER A 450 4.62 20.77 -13.33
N ILE A 451 4.38 20.01 -14.40
CA ILE A 451 3.04 19.52 -14.78
C ILE A 451 2.46 18.65 -13.68
N LEU A 452 3.24 17.68 -13.18
CA LEU A 452 2.82 16.82 -12.05
C LEU A 452 2.41 17.65 -10.83
N LEU A 453 3.25 18.62 -10.43
CA LEU A 453 2.95 19.49 -9.30
C LEU A 453 1.65 20.26 -9.51
N GLN A 454 1.45 20.87 -10.68
CA GLN A 454 0.26 21.64 -11.00
C GLN A 454 -1.01 20.78 -10.95
N GLU A 455 -0.98 19.59 -11.53
CA GLU A 455 -2.11 18.66 -11.52
C GLU A 455 -2.45 18.20 -10.10
N LEU A 456 -1.44 17.88 -9.28
CA LEU A 456 -1.67 17.52 -7.87
C LEU A 456 -2.18 18.70 -7.03
N GLU A 457 -1.74 19.94 -7.30
CA GLU A 457 -2.29 21.15 -6.67
C GLU A 457 -3.77 21.34 -7.02
N LEU A 458 -4.17 21.09 -8.27
CA LEU A 458 -5.58 21.14 -8.68
C LEU A 458 -6.42 20.08 -7.96
N VAL A 459 -5.89 18.86 -7.84
CA VAL A 459 -6.54 17.75 -7.12
C VAL A 459 -6.72 18.10 -5.64
N ALA A 460 -5.70 18.67 -5.00
CA ALA A 460 -5.77 19.10 -3.60
C ALA A 460 -6.70 20.32 -3.39
N ALA A 461 -6.84 21.18 -4.39
CA ALA A 461 -7.69 22.37 -4.35
C ALA A 461 -9.17 22.09 -4.69
N ALA A 462 -9.51 20.89 -5.17
CA ALA A 462 -10.88 20.53 -5.55
C ALA A 462 -11.85 20.31 -4.36
N GLY A 463 -11.38 20.44 -3.12
CA GLY A 463 -12.22 20.54 -1.91
C GLY A 463 -12.80 21.95 -1.73
N HIS A 464 -13.96 22.08 -1.08
CA HIS A 464 -14.58 23.39 -0.85
C HIS A 464 -13.61 24.41 -0.21
N LYS A 465 -13.73 25.69 -0.63
CA LYS A 465 -12.82 26.81 -0.31
C LYS A 465 -12.69 27.16 1.18
N ASP A 466 -13.50 26.56 2.05
CA ASP A 466 -13.43 26.78 3.49
C ASP A 466 -12.44 25.80 4.11
N ASP A 467 -11.18 26.24 4.12
CA ASP A 467 -10.12 25.90 5.06
C ASP A 467 -10.15 24.47 5.65
N THR A 468 -9.54 23.52 4.92
CA THR A 468 -8.45 22.69 5.46
C THR A 468 -8.04 21.61 4.45
N ARG A 469 -6.85 21.77 3.87
CA ARG A 469 -6.16 20.70 3.11
C ARG A 469 -5.92 19.51 4.04
N SER A 470 -5.90 18.29 3.50
CA SER A 470 -5.32 17.16 4.24
C SER A 470 -3.85 17.50 4.54
N ASN A 471 -3.46 17.57 5.81
CA ASN A 471 -2.10 17.95 6.23
C ASN A 471 -1.02 17.16 5.47
N THR A 472 -1.29 15.87 5.19
CA THR A 472 -0.37 14.98 4.45
C THR A 472 -0.20 15.36 2.98
N SER A 473 -1.28 15.71 2.26
CA SER A 473 -1.16 16.07 0.83
C SER A 473 -0.46 17.41 0.65
N SER A 474 -0.68 18.37 1.56
CA SER A 474 0.10 19.61 1.57
C SER A 474 1.59 19.40 1.78
N LEU A 475 1.98 18.44 2.64
CA LEU A 475 3.38 18.10 2.86
C LEU A 475 4.04 17.58 1.57
N TYR A 476 3.39 16.63 0.88
CA TYR A 476 3.91 16.09 -0.38
C TYR A 476 4.01 17.13 -1.49
N LEU A 477 3.03 18.04 -1.59
CA LEU A 477 3.05 19.14 -2.54
C LEU A 477 4.19 20.13 -2.25
N GLN A 478 4.37 20.50 -0.97
CA GLN A 478 5.46 21.36 -0.56
C GLN A 478 6.82 20.72 -0.88
N LEU A 479 6.96 19.43 -0.60
CA LEU A 479 8.18 18.68 -0.89
C LEU A 479 8.51 18.67 -2.38
N LEU A 480 7.53 18.34 -3.24
CA LEU A 480 7.69 18.41 -4.70
C LEU A 480 8.10 19.82 -5.15
N LYS A 481 7.38 20.85 -4.68
CA LYS A 481 7.64 22.25 -5.05
C LYS A 481 9.05 22.68 -4.68
N THR A 482 9.48 22.43 -3.45
CA THR A 482 10.82 22.79 -2.98
C THR A 482 11.90 22.04 -3.75
N SER A 483 11.71 20.73 -4.01
CA SER A 483 12.70 19.92 -4.72
C SER A 483 12.84 20.30 -6.20
N ILE A 484 11.73 20.62 -6.88
CA ILE A 484 11.77 21.15 -8.26
C ILE A 484 12.51 22.50 -8.28
N GLN A 485 12.26 23.39 -7.31
CA GLN A 485 12.95 24.68 -7.22
C GLN A 485 14.45 24.52 -6.95
N LYS A 486 14.84 23.61 -6.05
CA LYS A 486 16.25 23.29 -5.79
C LYS A 486 16.93 22.76 -7.04
N TYR A 487 16.33 21.80 -7.73
CA TYR A 487 16.88 21.25 -8.98
C TYR A 487 17.04 22.31 -10.08
N LYS A 488 16.06 23.22 -10.23
CA LYS A 488 16.18 24.37 -11.15
C LYS A 488 17.37 25.28 -10.83
N ARG A 489 17.61 25.57 -9.55
CA ARG A 489 18.75 26.40 -9.12
C ARG A 489 20.08 25.72 -9.40
N TRP A 490 20.16 24.41 -9.16
CA TRP A 490 21.32 23.60 -9.48
C TRP A 490 21.67 23.67 -10.97
N LEU A 491 20.67 23.55 -11.87
CA LEU A 491 20.87 23.71 -13.32
C LEU A 491 21.35 25.12 -13.72
N GLY A 492 20.80 26.17 -13.08
CA GLY A 492 21.09 27.56 -13.42
C GLY A 492 22.46 28.08 -12.97
N GLN A 493 23.13 27.41 -12.03
CA GLN A 493 24.48 27.79 -11.60
C GLN A 493 25.60 27.21 -12.48
N ASP A 494 25.33 26.14 -13.24
CA ASP A 494 26.28 25.56 -14.19
C ASP A 494 26.48 26.44 -15.46
N GLU A 495 25.62 27.45 -15.66
CA GLU A 495 25.79 28.49 -16.68
C GLU A 495 26.74 29.63 -16.26
N GLY A 496 27.21 29.65 -15.00
CA GLY A 496 27.93 30.79 -14.42
C GLY A 496 29.38 30.53 -14.00
N GLY A 497 30.35 30.66 -14.92
CA GLY A 497 31.73 30.99 -14.55
C GLY A 497 32.73 31.13 -15.72
N PRO A 498 33.70 32.10 -15.72
CA PRO A 498 33.87 33.29 -14.88
C PRO A 498 33.87 34.62 -15.69
N ARG A 499 33.36 35.71 -15.10
CA ARG A 499 33.79 37.09 -15.44
C ARG A 499 34.33 37.74 -14.17
N GLY A 500 35.59 38.18 -14.25
CA GLY A 500 36.43 38.51 -13.11
C GLY A 500 35.92 39.60 -12.18
N GLY A 501 36.35 39.48 -10.93
CA GLY A 501 36.20 40.46 -9.86
C GLY A 501 36.58 39.79 -8.54
N GLU A 502 37.75 40.13 -8.01
CA GLU A 502 38.30 39.61 -6.75
C GLU A 502 37.30 39.75 -5.58
N SER A 503 37.01 38.64 -4.89
CA SER A 503 36.53 38.64 -3.51
C SER A 503 36.55 37.19 -2.99
N ALA A 504 37.09 37.03 -1.78
CA ALA A 504 37.46 35.78 -1.14
C ALA A 504 36.28 34.77 -0.94
N PHE A 505 36.67 33.50 -0.80
CA PHE A 505 35.93 32.29 -0.35
C PHE A 505 35.24 31.40 -1.42
N PRO A 506 36.01 30.53 -2.12
CA PRO A 506 35.44 29.45 -2.94
C PRO A 506 34.95 28.22 -2.14
N LEU A 507 35.52 27.95 -0.96
CA LEU A 507 35.34 26.68 -0.24
C LEU A 507 34.01 26.54 0.54
N THR A 508 33.34 27.64 0.87
CA THR A 508 32.08 27.62 1.64
C THR A 508 30.84 27.41 0.77
N GLN A 509 30.92 27.70 -0.53
CA GLN A 509 29.78 27.64 -1.44
C GLN A 509 29.61 26.23 -2.06
N GLU A 510 30.71 25.56 -2.40
CA GLU A 510 30.71 24.14 -2.81
C GLU A 510 30.24 23.23 -1.65
N ARG A 511 30.69 23.52 -0.42
CA ARG A 511 30.33 22.77 0.81
C ARG A 511 28.84 22.91 1.18
N ASN A 512 28.18 24.01 0.80
CA ASN A 512 26.73 24.18 0.98
C ASN A 512 25.91 23.43 -0.08
N CYS A 513 26.42 23.24 -1.30
CA CYS A 513 25.71 22.55 -2.39
C CYS A 513 25.59 21.04 -2.19
N GLU A 514 26.65 20.37 -1.73
CA GLU A 514 26.58 18.94 -1.36
C GLU A 514 25.61 18.72 -0.20
N ASN A 515 25.58 19.64 0.77
CA ASN A 515 24.61 19.65 1.88
C ASN A 515 23.18 19.89 1.39
N GLU A 516 22.91 20.82 0.47
CA GLU A 516 21.54 21.13 0.02
C GLU A 516 20.87 20.02 -0.81
N LEU A 517 21.66 19.22 -1.53
CA LEU A 517 21.20 18.06 -2.30
C LEU A 517 21.01 16.81 -1.41
N GLN A 518 21.74 16.72 -0.29
CA GLN A 518 21.57 15.66 0.69
C GLN A 518 20.40 15.93 1.67
N SER A 519 20.02 17.19 1.90
CA SER A 519 18.88 17.59 2.77
C SER A 519 17.47 17.36 2.13
N PHE A 520 17.35 16.39 1.22
CA PHE A 520 16.29 16.37 0.19
C PHE A 520 14.94 15.82 0.66
N VAL A 521 14.87 15.25 1.86
CA VAL A 521 13.72 14.45 2.29
C VAL A 521 13.44 14.72 3.76
N PRO A 522 12.23 15.18 4.14
CA PRO A 522 11.83 15.30 5.54
C PRO A 522 11.92 13.94 6.20
N ASP A 523 12.48 13.87 7.41
CA ASP A 523 12.63 12.62 8.15
C ASP A 523 11.28 11.88 8.30
N GLN A 524 10.17 12.63 8.47
CA GLN A 524 8.83 12.08 8.56
C GLN A 524 8.40 11.26 7.32
N PHE A 525 8.93 11.60 6.14
CA PHE A 525 8.69 10.86 4.90
C PHE A 525 9.50 9.54 4.85
N VAL A 526 10.71 9.54 5.41
CA VAL A 526 11.61 8.38 5.48
C VAL A 526 11.28 7.44 6.65
N PHE A 527 10.73 7.97 7.74
CA PHE A 527 10.33 7.20 8.92
C PHE A 527 9.04 6.40 8.69
N GLU A 528 8.08 6.92 7.93
CA GLU A 528 6.84 6.18 7.61
C GLU A 528 7.03 5.16 6.48
N TRP A 529 7.96 5.42 5.55
CA TRP A 529 8.20 4.59 4.38
C TRP A 529 9.70 4.37 4.17
N ASP A 530 10.13 3.11 4.17
CA ASP A 530 11.50 2.73 3.84
C ASP A 530 11.66 2.66 2.32
N PHE A 531 11.54 3.82 1.66
CA PHE A 531 11.75 3.88 0.22
C PHE A 531 13.26 3.96 -0.11
N PRO A 532 13.88 2.88 -0.62
CA PRO A 532 15.31 2.84 -0.89
C PRO A 532 15.74 3.81 -2.00
N GLY A 533 16.97 4.33 -1.91
CA GLY A 533 17.57 5.16 -2.96
C GLY A 533 17.64 6.66 -2.65
N LEU A 534 16.81 7.17 -1.73
CA LEU A 534 16.93 8.56 -1.26
C LEU A 534 18.13 8.79 -0.32
N THR A 535 18.75 7.73 0.20
CA THR A 535 20.00 7.81 0.99
C THR A 535 21.25 7.95 0.14
N LEU A 536 21.18 7.74 -1.18
CA LEU A 536 22.33 7.81 -2.09
C LEU A 536 22.99 9.20 -2.07
N PHE A 537 24.30 9.25 -2.14
CA PHE A 537 25.05 10.51 -2.17
C PHE A 537 26.30 10.41 -3.04
N SER A 538 26.90 11.56 -3.34
CA SER A 538 28.22 11.67 -3.97
C SER A 538 29.06 12.57 -3.07
N SER A 539 30.08 12.02 -2.40
CA SER A 539 31.04 12.83 -1.63
C SER A 539 32.45 12.25 -1.73
N PRO A 540 33.50 13.09 -1.87
CA PRO A 540 34.88 12.66 -1.77
C PRO A 540 35.34 12.66 -0.30
N ILE A 541 35.06 11.57 0.42
CA ILE A 541 35.66 11.18 1.72
C ILE A 541 35.33 12.10 2.94
N ASN A 542 34.74 11.46 3.97
CA ASN A 542 34.50 11.92 5.36
C ASN A 542 33.49 13.06 5.59
N GLU A 543 32.26 12.72 6.00
CA GLU A 543 31.54 13.36 7.12
C GLU A 543 30.18 12.64 7.37
N ALA A 544 30.23 11.47 8.03
CA ALA A 544 29.04 10.75 8.52
C ALA A 544 28.46 11.34 9.83
N GLY A 545 28.62 12.66 10.06
CA GLY A 545 28.28 13.32 11.33
C GLY A 545 26.93 14.03 11.36
N TRP A 546 26.46 14.54 10.22
CA TRP A 546 25.42 15.57 10.23
C TRP A 546 23.97 15.06 10.19
N ILE A 547 23.75 13.80 9.77
CA ILE A 547 22.42 13.17 9.80
C ILE A 547 21.95 12.97 11.26
N ASN A 548 22.87 12.73 12.20
CA ASN A 548 22.52 12.52 13.62
C ASN A 548 22.16 13.82 14.37
N GLU A 549 22.67 14.99 13.95
CA GLU A 549 22.30 16.28 14.55
C GLU A 549 20.91 16.76 14.09
N LEU A 550 20.48 16.40 12.87
CA LEU A 550 19.13 16.68 12.37
C LEU A 550 18.07 15.83 13.10
N LEU A 551 18.42 14.57 13.42
CA LEU A 551 17.57 13.64 14.17
C LEU A 551 17.36 14.05 15.64
N ALA A 552 18.28 14.82 16.24
CA ALA A 552 18.13 15.34 17.59
C ALA A 552 17.25 16.61 17.67
N GLY A 553 17.08 17.34 16.56
CA GLY A 553 16.30 18.58 16.50
C GLY A 553 14.81 18.41 16.18
N ALA A 554 14.38 17.24 15.71
CA ALA A 554 12.99 16.96 15.32
C ALA A 554 12.10 16.48 16.48
N GLN A 555 12.61 16.46 17.72
CA GLN A 555 11.88 15.97 18.90
C GLN A 555 10.84 16.97 19.45
N GLU A 556 10.66 18.15 18.83
CA GLU A 556 9.69 19.16 19.29
C GLU A 556 8.40 19.28 18.44
N PHE A 557 8.23 18.50 17.36
CA PHE A 557 7.00 18.53 16.55
C PHE A 557 6.22 17.22 16.67
N GLY A 558 5.69 16.96 17.86
CA GLY A 558 4.98 15.71 18.15
C GLY A 558 3.96 15.77 19.30
N GLU A 559 3.36 16.92 19.62
CA GLU A 559 2.27 16.96 20.62
C GLU A 559 1.14 17.90 20.18
N SER A 560 0.22 17.41 19.34
CA SER A 560 -1.19 17.87 19.30
C SER A 560 -2.01 17.02 18.34
N GLY A 561 -2.26 15.78 18.76
CA GLY A 561 -3.25 14.90 18.15
C GLY A 561 -3.44 13.75 19.13
N SER A 562 -4.67 13.56 19.60
CA SER A 562 -5.07 12.61 20.64
C SER A 562 -4.36 11.25 20.53
N SER A 563 -3.24 11.13 21.23
CA SER A 563 -2.51 9.89 21.45
C SER A 563 -3.22 9.11 22.54
N ILE A 564 -3.45 7.83 22.28
CA ILE A 564 -4.01 6.91 23.26
C ILE A 564 -2.91 6.62 24.29
N ASN A 565 -3.23 6.84 25.57
CA ASN A 565 -2.32 6.55 26.67
C ASN A 565 -2.35 5.03 26.95
N TRP A 566 -1.45 4.28 26.30
CA TRP A 566 -1.44 2.81 26.30
C TRP A 566 -0.81 2.16 27.54
N ALA A 567 -0.57 2.90 28.63
CA ALA A 567 -0.08 2.33 29.89
C ALA A 567 -1.10 1.41 30.62
N LEU A 568 -2.19 1.00 29.96
CA LEU A 568 -3.34 0.34 30.57
C LEU A 568 -3.82 -0.94 29.84
N ILE A 569 -3.11 -1.43 28.81
CA ILE A 569 -3.44 -2.70 28.17
C ILE A 569 -2.39 -3.75 28.52
N ASP A 570 -2.80 -4.69 29.37
CA ASP A 570 -2.04 -5.88 29.70
C ASP A 570 -2.25 -6.93 28.59
N PHE A 571 -1.16 -7.31 27.92
CA PHE A 571 -1.15 -8.29 26.82
C PHE A 571 -0.89 -9.72 27.31
N SER A 572 -1.38 -10.07 28.49
CA SER A 572 -1.46 -11.47 28.91
C SER A 572 -2.86 -12.04 28.65
N MET A 573 -3.03 -12.77 27.54
CA MET A 573 -3.65 -14.12 27.45
C MET A 573 -3.77 -14.59 25.99
#